data_AF-A0A1T5CQW1-F1
#
_entry.id   AF-A0A1T5CQW1-F1
#
_cell.length_a   1.000
_cell.length_b   1.000
_cell.length_c   1.000
_cell.angle_alpha   90.00
_cell.angle_beta   90.00
_cell.angle_gamma   90.00
#
_symmetry.space_group_name_H-M   'P 1'
#
loop_
_entity.id
_entity.type
_entity.pdbx_description
1 polymer ?
#
loop_
_entity_poly.entity_id
_entity_poly.type
_entity_poly.pdbx_seq_one_letter_code
_entity_poly.pdbx_strand_id
1 'polypeptide(L)'
;MKKELAKLQIQKALSNDKLPDSEQWIYLLNNPFDDITNVLIDKYLEVYKLGKEFRNERQTLLINNISSYLSISNKNIVVYALYTRISEKFEPIIALIDTLKLFSPKHIQYLIKSDKINEVICCLGISKSFYTQDDLSDMDEVINLLDNLPNKGKIETVKGLLSKAKEKYICPNGHSNDLEDIFCSNYECQKNIKGLTQTQLNSIDLYKEKVAKLSKLLTKNLYK
;
A
#
# COMPACT_ATOMS: atom_id res chain seq x y z
N MET A 1 16.85 -15.42 -32.28
CA MET A 1 16.23 -16.76 -32.40
C MET A 1 16.16 -17.51 -31.06
N LYS A 2 17.28 -17.83 -30.39
CA LYS A 2 17.26 -18.56 -29.09
C LYS A 2 16.52 -17.83 -27.94
N LYS A 3 16.69 -16.50 -27.83
CA LYS A 3 16.00 -15.69 -26.80
C LYS A 3 14.48 -15.70 -26.97
N GLU A 4 13.98 -15.46 -28.19
CA GLU A 4 12.53 -15.48 -28.44
C GLU A 4 11.89 -16.85 -28.25
N LEU A 5 12.60 -17.93 -28.58
CA LEU A 5 12.10 -19.27 -28.29
C LEU A 5 11.94 -19.51 -26.78
N ALA A 6 12.91 -19.07 -25.97
CA ALA A 6 12.83 -19.16 -24.51
C ALA A 6 11.66 -18.34 -23.93
N LYS A 7 11.45 -17.11 -24.45
CA LYS A 7 10.29 -16.28 -24.08
C LYS A 7 8.97 -17.02 -24.32
N LEU A 8 8.77 -17.56 -25.53
CA LEU A 8 7.55 -18.28 -25.89
C LEU A 8 7.34 -19.54 -25.05
N GLN A 9 8.41 -20.26 -24.72
CA GLN A 9 8.35 -21.43 -23.85
C GLN A 9 7.90 -21.08 -22.43
N ILE A 10 8.42 -19.99 -21.85
CA ILE A 10 8.02 -19.50 -20.53
C ILE A 10 6.55 -19.07 -20.53
N GLN A 11 6.13 -18.28 -21.53
CA GLN A 11 4.73 -17.86 -21.66
C GLN A 11 3.78 -19.05 -21.79
N LYS A 12 4.15 -20.04 -22.61
CA LYS A 12 3.38 -21.28 -22.75
C LYS A 12 3.34 -22.08 -21.45
N ALA A 13 4.45 -22.16 -20.71
CA ALA A 13 4.48 -22.85 -19.42
C ALA A 13 3.52 -22.19 -18.41
N LEU A 14 3.59 -20.87 -18.26
CA LEU A 14 2.72 -20.12 -17.36
C LEU A 14 1.24 -20.22 -17.75
N SER A 15 0.93 -20.22 -19.05
CA SER A 15 -0.44 -20.42 -19.56
C SER A 15 -0.99 -21.81 -19.25
N ASN A 16 -0.12 -22.80 -19.03
CA ASN A 16 -0.49 -24.16 -18.61
C ASN A 16 -0.29 -24.38 -17.11
N ASP A 17 -0.31 -23.31 -16.32
CA ASP A 17 -0.16 -23.32 -14.85
C ASP A 17 1.16 -23.93 -14.35
N LYS A 18 2.23 -23.82 -15.15
CA LYS A 18 3.57 -24.27 -14.78
C LYS A 18 4.47 -23.10 -14.45
N LEU A 19 4.98 -23.09 -13.22
CA LEU A 19 5.96 -22.11 -12.75
C LEU A 19 7.32 -22.29 -13.44
N PRO A 20 8.13 -21.22 -13.55
CA PRO A 20 9.46 -21.31 -14.13
C PRO A 20 10.38 -22.22 -13.31
N ASP A 21 11.21 -23.01 -13.98
CA ASP A 21 12.33 -23.73 -13.38
C ASP A 21 13.59 -22.85 -13.26
N SER A 22 14.69 -23.43 -12.76
CA SER A 22 15.95 -22.72 -12.49
C SER A 22 16.53 -22.05 -13.74
N GLU A 23 16.57 -22.75 -14.89
CA GLU A 23 17.10 -22.19 -16.14
C GLU A 23 16.23 -21.04 -16.65
N GLN A 24 14.91 -21.19 -16.54
CA GLN A 24 13.97 -20.15 -16.90
C GLN A 24 14.08 -18.92 -15.99
N TRP A 25 14.31 -19.09 -14.69
CA TRP A 25 14.58 -17.96 -13.78
C TRP A 25 15.88 -17.23 -14.13
N ILE A 26 16.95 -17.96 -14.44
CA ILE A 26 18.20 -17.35 -14.94
C ILE A 26 17.92 -16.51 -16.19
N TYR A 27 17.13 -17.03 -17.14
CA TYR A 27 16.74 -16.29 -18.33
C TYR A 27 15.97 -15.01 -17.98
N LEU A 28 14.93 -15.12 -17.13
CA LEU A 28 14.07 -14.01 -16.72
C LEU A 28 14.83 -12.88 -16.02
N LEU A 29 15.81 -13.23 -15.18
CA LEU A 29 16.64 -12.26 -14.48
C LEU A 29 17.64 -11.53 -15.39
N ASN A 30 17.92 -12.07 -16.58
CA ASN A 30 18.79 -11.43 -17.57
C ASN A 30 18.02 -10.78 -18.75
N ASN A 31 16.77 -11.16 -18.95
CA ASN A 31 15.94 -10.72 -20.07
C ASN A 31 14.48 -10.56 -19.59
N PRO A 32 14.19 -9.61 -18.68
CA PRO A 32 12.83 -9.40 -18.20
C PRO A 32 11.93 -8.94 -19.34
N PHE A 33 10.68 -9.38 -19.32
CA PHE A 33 9.64 -8.93 -20.25
C PHE A 33 8.30 -8.84 -19.52
N ASP A 34 7.51 -7.85 -19.91
CA ASP A 34 6.40 -7.36 -19.11
C ASP A 34 5.14 -8.25 -19.19
N ASP A 35 4.99 -9.01 -20.28
CA ASP A 35 3.80 -9.81 -20.59
C ASP A 35 3.41 -10.83 -19.49
N ILE A 36 4.36 -11.21 -18.64
CA ILE A 36 4.15 -12.21 -17.58
C ILE A 36 4.13 -11.61 -16.17
N THR A 37 4.37 -10.30 -16.00
CA THR A 37 4.52 -9.68 -14.67
C THR A 37 3.27 -9.90 -13.82
N ASN A 38 2.07 -9.65 -14.37
CA ASN A 38 0.81 -9.89 -13.66
C ASN A 38 0.65 -11.37 -13.28
N VAL A 39 0.91 -12.28 -14.22
CA VAL A 39 0.77 -13.73 -13.98
C VAL A 39 1.71 -14.19 -12.86
N LEU A 40 2.96 -13.73 -12.86
CA LEU A 40 3.92 -14.08 -11.82
C LEU A 40 3.55 -13.50 -10.45
N ILE A 41 2.99 -12.28 -10.40
CA ILE A 41 2.47 -11.70 -9.16
C ILE A 41 1.29 -12.52 -8.66
N ASP A 42 0.32 -12.87 -9.51
CA ASP A 42 -0.85 -13.66 -9.12
C ASP A 42 -0.44 -15.03 -8.56
N LYS A 43 0.47 -15.72 -9.26
CA LYS A 43 1.06 -16.99 -8.79
C LYS A 43 1.83 -16.82 -7.47
N TYR A 44 2.56 -15.71 -7.31
CA TYR A 44 3.26 -15.43 -6.06
C TYR A 44 2.27 -15.31 -4.90
N LEU A 45 1.16 -14.60 -5.08
CA LEU A 45 0.15 -14.40 -4.04
C LEU A 45 -0.57 -15.71 -3.69
N GLU A 46 -0.75 -16.62 -4.64
CA GLU A 46 -1.23 -17.98 -4.37
C GLU A 46 -0.24 -18.78 -3.52
N VAL A 47 1.04 -18.78 -3.91
CA VAL A 47 2.09 -19.56 -3.24
C VAL A 47 2.47 -18.99 -1.88
N TYR A 48 2.41 -17.66 -1.70
CA TYR A 48 2.79 -17.00 -0.46
C TYR A 48 1.95 -17.47 0.73
N LYS A 49 0.68 -17.81 0.50
CA LYS A 49 -0.23 -18.35 1.52
C LYS A 49 0.15 -19.76 1.98
N LEU A 50 0.94 -20.48 1.20
CA LEU A 50 1.40 -21.82 1.57
C LEU A 50 2.52 -21.67 2.61
N GLY A 51 2.46 -22.48 3.67
CA GLY A 51 3.60 -22.69 4.57
C GLY A 51 4.84 -23.15 3.80
N LYS A 52 6.03 -22.75 4.25
CA LYS A 52 7.30 -22.98 3.53
C LYS A 52 7.52 -24.47 3.24
N GLU A 53 7.12 -25.33 4.16
CA GLU A 53 7.19 -26.78 4.14
C GLU A 53 6.27 -27.44 3.10
N PHE A 54 5.23 -26.73 2.62
CA PHE A 54 4.28 -27.23 1.62
C PHE A 54 4.63 -26.81 0.19
N ARG A 55 5.72 -26.03 0.02
CA ARG A 55 6.11 -25.52 -1.29
C ARG A 55 6.97 -26.54 -2.03
N ASN A 56 6.61 -26.84 -3.27
CA ASN A 56 7.51 -27.57 -4.16
C ASN A 56 8.71 -26.70 -4.61
N GLU A 57 9.64 -27.30 -5.32
CA GLU A 57 10.87 -26.64 -5.79
C GLU A 57 10.56 -25.36 -6.60
N ARG A 58 9.67 -25.42 -7.58
CA ARG A 58 9.34 -24.28 -8.45
C ARG A 58 8.61 -23.15 -7.70
N GLN A 59 7.77 -23.51 -6.74
CA GLN A 59 7.12 -22.55 -5.84
C GLN A 59 8.14 -21.85 -4.94
N THR A 60 9.13 -22.59 -4.44
CA THR A 60 10.25 -22.02 -3.67
C THR A 60 11.08 -21.08 -4.54
N LEU A 61 11.37 -21.47 -5.79
CA LEU A 61 12.06 -20.60 -6.75
C LEU A 61 11.26 -19.32 -7.05
N LEU A 62 9.94 -19.39 -7.19
CA LEU A 62 9.09 -18.20 -7.37
C LEU A 62 9.23 -17.22 -6.20
N ILE A 63 9.08 -17.70 -4.96
CA ILE A 63 9.18 -16.86 -3.76
C ILE A 63 10.56 -16.20 -3.67
N ASN A 64 11.63 -16.94 -3.99
CA ASN A 64 12.99 -16.45 -3.87
C ASN A 64 13.38 -15.45 -4.97
N ASN A 65 12.82 -15.58 -6.18
CA ASN A 65 13.24 -14.79 -7.33
C ASN A 65 12.29 -13.63 -7.69
N ILE A 66 11.04 -13.65 -7.21
CA ILE A 66 10.03 -12.66 -7.63
C ILE A 66 10.50 -11.21 -7.37
N SER A 67 11.06 -10.92 -6.19
CA SER A 67 11.53 -9.57 -5.87
C SER A 67 12.64 -9.13 -6.83
N SER A 68 13.60 -10.02 -7.12
CA SER A 68 14.67 -9.75 -8.07
C SER A 68 14.14 -9.49 -9.47
N TYR A 69 13.20 -10.32 -9.96
CA TYR A 69 12.56 -10.12 -11.26
C TYR A 69 11.77 -8.79 -11.32
N LEU A 70 10.95 -8.48 -10.32
CA LEU A 70 10.20 -7.23 -10.26
C LEU A 70 11.12 -6.00 -10.09
N SER A 71 12.32 -6.19 -9.53
CA SER A 71 13.30 -5.10 -9.36
C SER A 71 13.85 -4.59 -10.69
N ILE A 72 14.01 -5.48 -11.67
CA ILE A 72 14.55 -5.19 -13.02
C ILE A 72 13.47 -5.05 -14.10
N SER A 73 12.21 -5.35 -13.77
CA SER A 73 11.06 -5.22 -14.68
C SER A 73 10.62 -3.75 -14.81
N ASN A 74 9.73 -3.49 -15.77
CA ASN A 74 9.15 -2.16 -15.98
C ASN A 74 8.43 -1.65 -14.73
N LYS A 75 8.99 -0.62 -14.10
CA LYS A 75 8.52 -0.09 -12.82
C LYS A 75 7.07 0.39 -12.84
N ASN A 76 6.62 1.00 -13.94
CA ASN A 76 5.26 1.50 -14.05
C ASN A 76 4.25 0.34 -14.02
N ILE A 77 4.57 -0.75 -14.73
CA ILE A 77 3.74 -1.96 -14.76
C ILE A 77 3.73 -2.65 -13.39
N VAL A 78 4.89 -2.78 -12.75
CA VAL A 78 5.00 -3.39 -11.42
C VAL A 78 4.23 -2.59 -10.37
N VAL A 79 4.41 -1.26 -10.32
CA VAL A 79 3.68 -0.39 -9.39
C VAL A 79 2.18 -0.53 -9.60
N TYR A 80 1.71 -0.39 -10.84
CA TYR A 80 0.28 -0.53 -11.15
C TYR A 80 -0.26 -1.90 -10.74
N ALA A 81 0.45 -2.98 -11.08
CA ALA A 81 0.03 -4.34 -10.77
C ALA A 81 -0.06 -4.63 -9.26
N LEU A 82 0.86 -4.09 -8.46
CA LEU A 82 0.84 -4.25 -7.01
C LEU A 82 -0.25 -3.42 -6.33
N TYR A 83 -0.35 -2.12 -6.65
CA TYR A 83 -1.34 -1.25 -6.00
C TYR A 83 -2.79 -1.61 -6.36
N THR A 84 -3.05 -2.12 -7.56
CA THR A 84 -4.40 -2.58 -7.94
C THR A 84 -4.88 -3.80 -7.15
N ARG A 85 -3.96 -4.58 -6.59
CA ARG A 85 -4.27 -5.81 -5.82
C ARG A 85 -4.18 -5.60 -4.30
N ILE A 86 -3.80 -4.41 -3.85
CA ILE A 86 -3.45 -4.15 -2.44
C ILE A 86 -4.58 -4.52 -1.47
N SER A 87 -5.84 -4.26 -1.84
CA SER A 87 -7.00 -4.60 -1.01
C SER A 87 -7.35 -6.11 -1.02
N GLU A 88 -6.85 -6.89 -1.97
CA GLU A 88 -7.16 -8.32 -2.08
C GLU A 88 -6.22 -9.21 -1.26
N LYS A 89 -4.95 -8.81 -1.17
CA LYS A 89 -3.84 -9.59 -0.60
C LYS A 89 -2.84 -8.68 0.09
N PHE A 90 -3.31 -8.04 1.16
CA PHE A 90 -2.67 -6.87 1.77
C PHE A 90 -1.21 -7.08 2.18
N GLU A 91 -0.94 -8.03 3.09
CA GLU A 91 0.39 -8.23 3.67
C GLU A 91 1.50 -8.57 2.63
N PRO A 92 1.35 -9.58 1.75
CA PRO A 92 2.40 -9.90 0.78
C PRO A 92 2.64 -8.78 -0.25
N ILE A 93 1.60 -8.02 -0.58
CA ILE A 93 1.74 -6.89 -1.52
C ILE A 93 2.50 -5.75 -0.86
N ILE A 94 2.14 -5.36 0.36
CA ILE A 94 2.86 -4.32 1.11
C ILE A 94 4.33 -4.71 1.26
N ALA A 95 4.62 -5.98 1.59
CA ALA A 95 5.99 -6.47 1.71
C ALA A 95 6.78 -6.32 0.39
N LEU A 96 6.17 -6.62 -0.77
CA LEU A 96 6.80 -6.39 -2.08
C LEU A 96 6.99 -4.90 -2.38
N ILE A 97 5.98 -4.06 -2.16
CA ILE A 97 6.06 -2.62 -2.40
C ILE A 97 7.19 -2.01 -1.57
N ASP A 98 7.31 -2.40 -0.30
CA ASP A 98 8.35 -1.91 0.60
C ASP A 98 9.75 -2.42 0.22
N THR A 99 9.91 -3.72 0.01
CA THR A 99 11.18 -4.35 -0.41
C THR A 99 11.72 -3.71 -1.69
N LEU A 100 10.83 -3.41 -2.63
CA LEU A 100 11.19 -2.83 -3.93
C LEU A 100 11.25 -1.30 -3.94
N LYS A 101 10.97 -0.65 -2.80
CA LYS A 101 10.91 0.81 -2.63
C LYS A 101 10.00 1.48 -3.66
N LEU A 102 8.78 0.98 -3.79
CA LEU A 102 7.79 1.37 -4.80
C LEU A 102 6.71 2.30 -4.26
N PHE A 103 7.05 3.19 -3.32
CA PHE A 103 6.12 4.22 -2.86
C PHE A 103 5.56 5.03 -4.05
N SER A 104 4.23 5.14 -4.13
CA SER A 104 3.53 5.85 -5.21
C SER A 104 2.44 6.76 -4.64
N PRO A 105 2.69 8.08 -4.55
CA PRO A 105 1.71 9.01 -3.96
C PRO A 105 0.41 9.06 -4.79
N LYS A 106 0.48 8.98 -6.12
CA LYS A 106 -0.72 8.93 -6.98
C LYS A 106 -1.65 7.76 -6.67
N HIS A 107 -1.10 6.56 -6.45
CA HIS A 107 -1.92 5.41 -6.09
C HIS A 107 -2.47 5.54 -4.67
N ILE A 108 -1.73 6.16 -3.74
CA ILE A 108 -2.23 6.46 -2.40
C ILE A 108 -3.41 7.43 -2.45
N GLN A 109 -3.34 8.48 -3.28
CA GLN A 109 -4.48 9.39 -3.50
C GLN A 109 -5.73 8.62 -3.99
N TYR A 110 -5.55 7.65 -4.92
CA TYR A 110 -6.65 6.80 -5.38
C TYR A 110 -7.23 5.94 -4.25
N LEU A 111 -6.39 5.37 -3.39
CA LEU A 111 -6.84 4.58 -2.24
C LEU A 111 -7.63 5.43 -1.24
N ILE A 112 -7.20 6.67 -0.98
CA ILE A 112 -7.95 7.61 -0.12
C ILE A 112 -9.33 7.89 -0.73
N LYS A 113 -9.38 8.22 -2.03
CA LYS A 113 -10.63 8.50 -2.76
C LYS A 113 -11.56 7.28 -2.84
N SER A 114 -11.03 6.08 -2.65
CA SER A 114 -11.77 4.81 -2.63
C SER A 114 -12.11 4.32 -1.21
N ASP A 115 -11.96 5.17 -0.20
CA ASP A 115 -12.17 4.87 1.24
C ASP A 115 -11.35 3.67 1.77
N LYS A 116 -10.16 3.43 1.22
CA LYS A 116 -9.22 2.36 1.59
C LYS A 116 -8.18 2.83 2.60
N ILE A 117 -8.63 3.43 3.69
CA ILE A 117 -7.77 4.16 4.64
C ILE A 117 -6.77 3.25 5.36
N ASN A 118 -7.14 2.02 5.71
CA ASN A 118 -6.20 1.10 6.35
C ASN A 118 -5.02 0.78 5.41
N GLU A 119 -5.32 0.59 4.12
CA GLU A 119 -4.30 0.36 3.11
C GLU A 119 -3.40 1.58 2.89
N VAL A 120 -3.98 2.78 2.89
CA VAL A 120 -3.25 4.04 2.84
C VAL A 120 -2.23 4.12 3.97
N ILE A 121 -2.67 3.89 5.23
CA ILE A 121 -1.80 4.02 6.41
C ILE A 121 -0.56 3.12 6.29
N CYS A 122 -0.71 1.87 5.84
CA CYS A 122 0.44 0.97 5.67
C CYS A 122 1.39 1.39 4.55
N CYS A 123 0.91 2.15 3.56
CA CYS A 123 1.75 2.65 2.47
C CYS A 123 2.56 3.89 2.84
N LEU A 124 2.11 4.70 3.81
CA LEU A 124 2.71 6.01 4.13
C LEU A 124 4.19 5.91 4.54
N GLY A 125 4.55 4.84 5.25
CA GLY A 125 5.91 4.57 5.70
C GLY A 125 6.87 4.13 4.59
N ILE A 126 6.34 3.61 3.48
CA ILE A 126 7.16 3.00 2.43
C ILE A 126 8.04 4.04 1.73
N SER A 127 9.28 3.67 1.44
CA SER A 127 10.23 4.53 0.74
C SER A 127 10.15 4.41 -0.78
N LYS A 128 10.56 5.47 -1.49
CA LYS A 128 10.86 5.47 -2.92
C LYS A 128 12.37 5.48 -3.14
N SER A 129 12.87 4.81 -4.18
CA SER A 129 14.30 4.82 -4.51
C SER A 129 14.85 6.21 -4.86
N PHE A 130 14.04 7.04 -5.53
CA PHE A 130 14.38 8.42 -5.87
C PHE A 130 13.11 9.28 -5.86
N TYR A 131 13.20 10.46 -5.25
CA TYR A 131 12.09 11.42 -5.17
C TYR A 131 12.37 12.61 -6.10
N THR A 132 11.34 13.03 -6.81
CA THR A 132 11.31 14.19 -7.70
C THR A 132 10.50 15.34 -7.08
N GLN A 133 10.54 16.52 -7.70
CA GLN A 133 9.65 17.63 -7.32
C GLN A 133 8.18 17.30 -7.60
N ASP A 134 7.89 16.61 -8.71
CA ASP A 134 6.53 16.15 -9.03
C ASP A 134 6.01 15.18 -7.96
N ASP A 135 6.87 14.30 -7.44
CA ASP A 135 6.51 13.43 -6.31
C ASP A 135 6.11 14.25 -5.08
N LEU A 136 6.82 15.34 -4.76
CA LEU A 136 6.48 16.19 -3.63
C LEU A 136 5.10 16.82 -3.80
N SER A 137 4.78 17.32 -4.99
CA SER A 137 3.44 17.85 -5.28
C SER A 137 2.36 16.79 -5.07
N ASP A 138 2.59 15.56 -5.53
CA ASP A 138 1.64 14.46 -5.32
C ASP A 138 1.55 14.04 -3.84
N MET A 139 2.65 14.14 -3.09
CA MET A 139 2.70 13.83 -1.66
C MET A 139 1.98 14.90 -0.81
N ASP A 140 2.10 16.17 -1.18
CA ASP A 140 1.35 17.26 -0.54
C ASP A 140 -0.17 17.09 -0.77
N GLU A 141 -0.58 16.61 -1.95
CA GLU A 141 -1.97 16.28 -2.20
C GLU A 141 -2.45 15.08 -1.34
N VAL A 142 -1.59 14.09 -1.06
CA VAL A 142 -1.92 13.03 -0.09
C VAL A 142 -2.16 13.63 1.30
N ILE A 143 -1.34 14.58 1.75
CA ILE A 143 -1.53 15.28 3.03
C ILE A 143 -2.88 16.01 3.04
N ASN A 144 -3.15 16.79 1.99
CA ASN A 144 -4.38 17.55 1.84
C ASN A 144 -5.62 16.64 1.91
N LEU A 145 -5.60 15.50 1.22
CA LEU A 145 -6.69 14.53 1.27
C LEU A 145 -6.88 13.90 2.65
N LEU A 146 -5.79 13.61 3.37
CA LEU A 146 -5.84 13.05 4.73
C LEU A 146 -6.38 14.07 5.74
N ASP A 147 -5.96 15.33 5.64
CA ASP A 147 -6.44 16.41 6.51
C ASP A 147 -7.92 16.72 6.28
N ASN A 148 -8.41 16.50 5.06
CA ASN A 148 -9.80 16.72 4.68
C ASN A 148 -10.66 15.44 4.63
N LEU A 149 -10.23 14.35 5.27
CA LEU A 149 -11.07 13.15 5.37
C LEU A 149 -12.45 13.48 5.97
N PRO A 150 -13.54 12.94 5.41
CA PRO A 150 -14.89 13.20 5.91
C PRO A 150 -15.07 12.60 7.31
N ASN A 151 -15.93 13.23 8.10
CA ASN A 151 -16.37 12.66 9.36
C ASN A 151 -17.19 11.39 9.10
N LYS A 152 -16.86 10.31 9.79
CA LYS A 152 -17.64 9.06 9.80
C LYS A 152 -18.53 8.93 11.06
N GLY A 153 -18.17 9.64 12.13
CA GLY A 153 -19.02 9.88 13.29
C GLY A 153 -19.80 11.19 13.14
N LYS A 154 -20.49 11.58 14.21
CA LYS A 154 -21.31 12.80 14.25
C LYS A 154 -21.32 13.42 15.64
N ILE A 155 -21.64 14.71 15.70
CA ILE A 155 -21.94 15.40 16.96
C ILE A 155 -23.46 15.50 17.05
N GLU A 156 -24.05 15.08 18.16
CA GLU A 156 -25.49 15.14 18.40
C GLU A 156 -25.80 15.84 19.70
N THR A 157 -26.91 16.58 19.73
CA THR A 157 -27.45 17.17 20.96
C THR A 157 -28.41 16.18 21.62
N VAL A 158 -28.06 15.70 22.82
CA VAL A 158 -28.90 14.82 23.62
C VAL A 158 -29.60 15.62 24.72
N LYS A 159 -30.93 15.51 24.80
CA LYS A 159 -31.75 16.06 25.89
C LYS A 159 -32.18 14.93 26.82
N GLY A 160 -31.80 14.97 28.09
CA GLY A 160 -32.40 14.11 29.11
C GLY A 160 -33.73 14.70 29.58
N LEU A 161 -34.64 13.87 30.10
CA LEU A 161 -35.98 14.29 30.54
C LEU A 161 -35.96 15.45 31.57
N LEU A 162 -34.85 15.65 32.30
CA LEU A 162 -34.70 16.69 33.32
C LEU A 162 -33.36 17.45 33.25
N SER A 163 -32.51 17.16 32.26
CA SER A 163 -31.17 17.76 32.15
C SER A 163 -31.08 18.75 30.99
N LYS A 164 -30.20 19.76 31.14
CA LYS A 164 -29.85 20.66 30.03
C LYS A 164 -29.34 19.83 28.85
N ALA A 165 -29.72 20.26 27.65
CA ALA A 165 -29.20 19.69 26.41
C ALA A 165 -27.66 19.68 26.46
N LYS A 166 -27.06 18.54 26.12
CA LYS A 166 -25.60 18.39 26.01
C LYS A 166 -25.26 17.83 24.65
N GLU A 167 -24.22 18.37 24.04
CA GLU A 167 -23.64 17.78 22.85
C GLU A 167 -22.82 16.54 23.21
N LYS A 168 -22.85 15.55 22.33
CA LYS A 168 -22.15 14.29 22.46
C LYS A 168 -21.49 13.94 21.14
N TYR A 169 -20.27 13.46 21.20
CA TYR A 169 -19.60 12.84 20.06
C TYR A 169 -20.06 11.39 19.94
N ILE A 170 -20.71 11.05 18.83
CA ILE A 170 -21.05 9.69 18.46
C ILE A 170 -19.99 9.16 17.49
N CYS A 171 -19.24 8.15 17.92
CA CYS A 171 -18.18 7.57 17.11
C CYS A 171 -18.73 6.82 15.89
N PRO A 172 -17.89 6.48 14.90
CA PRO A 172 -18.32 5.74 13.71
C PRO A 172 -18.97 4.38 13.99
N ASN A 173 -18.72 3.80 15.17
CA ASN A 173 -19.33 2.55 15.62
C ASN A 173 -20.59 2.77 16.48
N GLY A 174 -21.04 4.01 16.67
CA GLY A 174 -22.26 4.35 17.40
C GLY A 174 -22.09 4.55 18.92
N HIS A 175 -20.89 4.47 19.47
CA HIS A 175 -20.67 4.74 20.90
C HIS A 175 -20.75 6.25 21.19
N SER A 176 -21.46 6.61 22.26
CA SER A 176 -21.52 7.98 22.76
C SER A 176 -20.32 8.28 23.65
N ASN A 177 -19.66 9.41 23.40
CA ASN A 177 -18.50 9.90 24.15
C ASN A 177 -18.77 11.35 24.56
N ASP A 178 -17.94 11.89 25.46
CA ASP A 178 -17.97 13.32 25.77
C ASP A 178 -17.49 14.13 24.56
N LEU A 179 -17.91 15.40 24.47
CA LEU A 179 -17.60 16.23 23.29
C LEU A 179 -16.09 16.54 23.21
N GLU A 180 -15.44 16.59 24.37
CA GLU A 180 -14.03 16.85 24.56
C GLU A 180 -13.15 15.64 24.20
N ASP A 181 -13.74 14.44 24.10
CA ASP A 181 -13.01 13.22 23.76
C ASP A 181 -12.63 13.22 22.27
N ILE A 182 -11.32 13.19 21.98
CA ILE A 182 -10.80 13.07 20.61
C ILE A 182 -11.05 11.67 20.03
N PHE A 183 -10.99 10.63 20.87
CA PHE A 183 -11.17 9.23 20.50
C PHE A 183 -12.31 8.60 21.29
N CYS A 184 -12.91 7.56 20.72
CA CYS A 184 -13.90 6.79 21.43
C CYS A 184 -13.31 6.12 22.68
N SER A 185 -13.92 6.35 23.84
CA SER A 185 -13.50 5.85 25.15
C SER A 185 -13.75 4.34 25.33
N ASN A 186 -14.46 3.69 24.40
CA ASN A 186 -14.57 2.24 24.35
C ASN A 186 -13.22 1.63 23.90
N TYR A 187 -12.67 0.74 24.74
CA TYR A 187 -11.35 0.11 24.53
C TYR A 187 -11.26 -0.75 23.26
N GLU A 188 -12.37 -1.26 22.73
CA GLU A 188 -12.39 -2.04 21.48
C GLU A 188 -12.54 -1.13 20.24
N CYS A 189 -12.89 0.14 20.43
CA CYS A 189 -13.12 1.08 19.34
C CYS A 189 -11.95 2.03 19.12
N GLN A 190 -11.66 2.90 20.10
CA GLN A 190 -10.53 3.85 20.07
C GLN A 190 -10.39 4.72 18.80
N LYS A 191 -11.47 4.93 18.04
CA LYS A 191 -11.48 5.73 16.81
C LYS A 191 -11.94 7.16 17.07
N ASN A 192 -11.32 8.13 16.39
CA ASN A 192 -11.80 9.51 16.32
C ASN A 192 -12.99 9.66 15.36
N ILE A 193 -13.50 10.89 15.23
CA ILE A 193 -14.68 11.19 14.40
C ILE A 193 -14.48 10.86 12.91
N LYS A 194 -13.24 10.84 12.42
CA LYS A 194 -12.88 10.44 11.05
C LYS A 194 -12.71 8.93 10.89
N GLY A 195 -12.80 8.16 11.97
CA GLY A 195 -12.62 6.72 11.99
C GLY A 195 -11.18 6.24 12.11
N LEU A 196 -10.26 7.12 12.53
CA LEU A 196 -8.84 6.83 12.71
C LEU A 196 -8.50 6.55 14.17
N THR A 197 -7.59 5.61 14.41
CA THR A 197 -6.98 5.39 15.73
C THR A 197 -5.80 6.34 15.96
N GLN A 198 -5.36 6.48 17.22
CA GLN A 198 -4.16 7.25 17.55
C GLN A 198 -2.92 6.75 16.78
N THR A 199 -2.74 5.44 16.66
CA THR A 199 -1.62 4.86 15.90
C THR A 199 -1.65 5.27 14.44
N GLN A 200 -2.83 5.30 13.83
CA GLN A 200 -2.99 5.73 12.43
C GLN A 200 -2.71 7.22 12.26
N LEU A 201 -3.15 8.07 13.19
CA LEU A 201 -2.80 9.50 13.17
C LEU A 201 -1.29 9.71 13.30
N ASN A 202 -0.62 8.97 14.18
CA ASN A 202 0.84 9.03 14.30
C ASN A 202 1.54 8.67 12.98
N SER A 203 1.04 7.66 12.24
CA SER A 203 1.56 7.33 10.91
C SER A 203 1.38 8.47 9.89
N ILE A 204 0.24 9.18 9.95
CA ILE A 204 -0.01 10.37 9.12
C ILE A 204 0.97 11.49 9.49
N ASP A 205 1.20 11.73 10.78
CA ASP A 205 2.12 12.79 11.22
C ASP A 205 3.57 12.49 10.82
N LEU A 206 4.02 11.24 10.96
CA LEU A 206 5.33 10.79 10.47
C LEU A 206 5.46 10.97 8.95
N TYR A 207 4.38 10.76 8.21
CA TYR A 207 4.34 11.02 6.77
C TYR A 207 4.48 12.50 6.45
N LYS A 208 3.75 13.38 7.14
CA LYS A 208 3.88 14.84 6.99
C LYS A 208 5.31 15.31 7.28
N GLU A 209 5.93 14.78 8.34
CA GLU A 209 7.32 15.07 8.64
C GLU A 209 8.28 14.62 7.53
N LYS A 210 8.06 13.43 6.97
CA LYS A 210 8.85 12.90 5.86
C LYS A 210 8.76 13.82 4.64
N VAL A 211 7.55 14.26 4.27
CA VAL A 211 7.35 15.20 3.15
C VAL A 211 8.07 16.53 3.40
N ALA A 212 7.91 17.11 4.59
CA ALA A 212 8.59 18.35 4.95
C ALA A 212 10.12 18.23 4.90
N LYS A 213 10.69 17.09 5.35
CA LYS A 213 12.13 16.82 5.28
C LYS A 213 12.60 16.68 3.82
N LEU A 214 11.87 15.94 2.99
CA LEU A 214 12.19 15.77 1.56
C LEU A 214 12.14 17.09 0.78
N SER A 215 11.10 17.91 1.02
CA SER A 215 10.96 19.24 0.41
C SER A 215 12.16 20.15 0.71
N LYS A 216 12.63 20.18 1.97
CA LYS A 216 13.84 20.93 2.37
C LYS A 216 15.09 20.42 1.66
N LEU A 217 15.24 19.10 1.49
CA LEU A 217 16.42 18.50 0.84
C LEU A 217 16.45 18.82 -0.66
N LEU A 218 15.31 18.65 -1.35
CA LEU A 218 15.23 18.88 -2.79
C LEU A 218 15.33 20.36 -3.16
N THR A 219 14.81 21.26 -2.32
CA THR A 219 14.93 22.72 -2.54
C THR A 219 16.36 23.22 -2.31
N LYS A 220 17.09 22.71 -1.31
CA LYS A 220 18.49 23.09 -1.06
C LYS A 220 19.45 22.70 -2.19
N ASN A 221 19.12 21.68 -2.97
CA ASN A 221 19.94 21.22 -4.10
C ASN A 221 19.72 22.03 -5.38
N LEU A 222 18.74 22.94 -5.43
CA LEU A 222 18.51 23.85 -6.57
C LEU A 222 19.39 25.10 -6.53
N TYR A 223 20.05 25.38 -5.40
CA TYR A 223 20.87 26.57 -5.15
C TYR A 223 22.37 26.25 -4.98
N LYS A 224 22.80 25.08 -5.47
CA LYS A 224 24.21 24.66 -5.55
C LYS A 224 24.56 24.33 -6.99
#